data_AF-A0A5M3N5K7-F1
#
_entry.id   AF-A0A5M3N5K7-F1
#
_cell.length_a   1.000
_cell.length_b   1.000
_cell.length_c   1.000
_cell.angle_alpha   90.00
_cell.angle_beta   90.00
_cell.angle_gamma   90.00
#
_symmetry.space_group_name_H-M   'P 1'
#
loop_
_entity.id
_entity.type
_entity.pdbx_description
1 polymer ?
#
loop_
_entity_poly.entity_id
_entity_poly.type
_entity_poly.pdbx_seq_one_letter_code
_entity_poly.pdbx_strand_id
1 'polypeptide(L)' 'QSLLDLLPPIILAVPKKKVSHSRKRMRSANKGLKDKHNIVNCPACGEAKLAHHMCGNCMSIITRQWRDSKK' A
#
# COMPACT_ATOMS: atom_id res chain seq x y z
N GLN A 1 6.77 -13.81 -40.71
CA GLN A 1 5.95 -14.51 -39.70
C GLN A 1 4.78 -13.63 -39.27
N SER A 2 3.57 -14.18 -39.18
CA SER A 2 2.44 -13.46 -38.58
C SER A 2 2.58 -13.46 -37.05
N LEU A 3 1.97 -12.48 -36.38
CA LEU A 3 1.98 -12.40 -34.91
C LEU A 3 1.29 -13.62 -34.27
N LEU A 4 0.33 -14.23 -34.98
CA LEU A 4 -0.32 -15.50 -34.63
C LEU A 4 0.64 -16.69 -34.63
N ASP A 5 1.60 -16.70 -35.55
CA ASP A 5 2.62 -17.77 -35.63
C ASP A 5 3.68 -17.65 -34.53
N LEU A 6 3.95 -16.41 -34.08
CA LEU A 6 4.98 -16.12 -33.11
C LEU A 6 4.49 -16.31 -31.66
N LEU A 7 3.23 -16.00 -31.37
CA LEU A 7 2.68 -16.03 -30.00
C LEU A 7 1.25 -16.62 -29.91
N PRO A 8 1.03 -17.88 -30.33
CA PRO A 8 -0.28 -18.51 -30.33
C PRO A 8 -1.01 -18.56 -28.96
N PRO A 9 -0.36 -18.92 -27.82
CA PRO A 9 -1.09 -19.06 -26.56
C PRO A 9 -1.58 -17.73 -25.99
N ILE A 10 -0.90 -16.62 -26.31
CA ILE A 10 -1.26 -15.29 -25.81
C ILE A 10 -2.47 -14.75 -26.58
N ILE A 11 -2.50 -14.93 -27.90
CA ILE A 11 -3.56 -14.38 -28.75
C ILE A 11 -4.86 -15.17 -28.62
N LEU A 12 -4.78 -16.48 -28.38
CA LEU A 12 -5.95 -17.35 -28.19
C LEU A 12 -6.51 -17.31 -26.75
N ALA A 13 -5.74 -16.83 -25.77
CA ALA A 13 -6.16 -16.74 -24.37
C ALA A 13 -6.96 -15.46 -24.07
N VAL A 14 -8.19 -15.40 -24.57
CA VAL A 14 -9.12 -14.28 -24.32
C VAL A 14 -10.30 -14.75 -23.47
N PRO A 15 -10.84 -13.93 -22.55
CA PRO A 15 -12.05 -14.27 -21.81
C PRO A 15 -13.21 -14.59 -22.76
N LYS A 16 -13.67 -15.85 -22.77
CA LYS A 16 -14.74 -16.30 -23.67
C LYS A 16 -16.10 -15.68 -23.35
N LYS A 17 -16.36 -15.33 -22.09
CA LYS A 17 -17.65 -14.80 -21.60
C LYS A 17 -17.44 -13.73 -20.53
N LYS A 18 -18.37 -12.78 -20.44
CA LYS A 18 -18.44 -11.78 -19.37
C LYS A 18 -18.63 -12.47 -18.00
N VAL A 19 -17.90 -12.01 -17.00
CA VAL A 19 -18.04 -12.49 -15.62
C VAL A 19 -19.34 -11.98 -15.01
N SER A 20 -20.12 -12.84 -14.36
CA SER A 20 -21.37 -12.45 -13.69
C SER A 20 -21.10 -11.53 -12.48
N HIS A 21 -22.11 -10.73 -12.08
CA HIS A 21 -22.00 -9.84 -10.92
C HIS A 21 -21.60 -10.58 -9.64
N SER A 22 -22.18 -11.75 -9.38
CA SER A 22 -21.85 -12.59 -8.22
C SER A 22 -20.38 -13.05 -8.25
N ARG A 23 -19.91 -13.58 -9.39
CA ARG A 23 -18.51 -14.05 -9.55
C ARG A 23 -17.50 -12.91 -9.42
N LYS A 24 -17.84 -11.71 -9.89
CA LYS A 24 -17.01 -10.50 -9.71
C LYS A 24 -16.91 -10.13 -8.22
N ARG A 25 -18.05 -10.12 -7.50
CA ARG A 25 -18.12 -9.74 -6.08
C ARG A 25 -17.40 -10.75 -5.16
N MET A 26 -17.58 -12.05 -5.40
CA MET A 26 -16.85 -13.09 -4.65
C MET A 26 -15.33 -12.95 -4.81
N ARG A 27 -14.86 -12.64 -6.02
CA ARG A 27 -13.42 -12.42 -6.27
C ARG A 27 -12.88 -11.17 -5.56
N SER A 28 -13.70 -10.14 -5.35
CA SER A 28 -13.29 -8.93 -4.64
C SER A 28 -13.40 -9.02 -3.12
N ALA A 29 -14.09 -10.01 -2.58
CA ALA A 29 -14.39 -10.11 -1.15
C ALA A 29 -13.11 -10.12 -0.28
N ASN A 30 -12.04 -10.75 -0.74
CA ASN A 30 -10.80 -10.89 0.02
C ASN A 30 -9.83 -9.71 -0.13
N LYS A 31 -10.24 -8.62 -0.78
CA LYS A 31 -9.38 -7.44 -1.06
C LYS A 31 -9.59 -6.28 -0.09
N GLY A 32 -10.18 -6.54 1.07
CA GLY A 32 -10.35 -5.53 2.12
C GLY A 32 -9.01 -5.02 2.65
N LEU A 33 -8.98 -3.77 3.13
CA LEU A 33 -7.83 -3.25 3.86
C LEU A 33 -7.68 -4.06 5.16
N LYS A 34 -6.45 -4.44 5.47
CA LYS A 34 -6.12 -5.09 6.74
C LYS A 34 -5.91 -4.02 7.81
N ASP A 35 -6.37 -4.29 9.01
CA ASP A 35 -6.15 -3.42 10.15
C ASP A 35 -4.65 -3.33 10.48
N LYS A 36 -4.21 -2.14 10.87
CA LYS A 36 -2.84 -1.89 11.32
C LYS A 36 -2.78 -2.04 12.83
N HIS A 37 -2.17 -3.12 13.30
CA HIS A 37 -1.95 -3.36 14.74
C HIS A 37 -0.63 -2.79 15.27
N ASN A 38 0.17 -2.19 14.39
CA ASN A 38 1.50 -1.67 14.71
C ASN A 38 1.50 -0.18 15.06
N ILE A 39 0.43 0.32 15.67
CA ILE A 39 0.32 1.71 16.13
C ILE A 39 0.57 1.71 17.64
N VAL A 40 1.56 2.46 18.09
CA VAL A 40 1.98 2.57 19.50
C VAL A 40 2.14 4.03 19.88
N ASN A 41 2.02 4.35 21.17
CA ASN A 41 2.26 5.71 21.66
C ASN A 41 3.76 6.04 21.66
N CYS A 42 4.09 7.29 21.36
CA CYS A 42 5.45 7.80 21.46
C CYS A 42 5.84 7.99 22.95
N PRO A 43 7.04 7.55 23.38
CA PRO A 43 7.49 7.72 24.76
C PRO A 43 7.81 9.18 25.13
N ALA A 44 8.02 10.07 24.16
CA ALA A 44 8.37 11.47 24.40
C ALA A 44 7.14 12.39 24.40
N CYS A 45 6.32 12.34 23.34
CA CYS A 45 5.16 13.24 23.19
C CYS A 45 3.80 12.57 23.42
N GLY A 46 3.73 11.26 23.59
CA GLY A 46 2.46 10.52 23.77
C GLY A 46 1.63 10.30 22.50
N GLU A 47 1.94 10.96 21.39
CA GLU A 47 1.21 10.81 20.11
C GLU A 47 1.36 9.41 19.50
N ALA A 48 0.36 9.01 18.72
CA ALA A 48 0.39 7.75 17.98
C ALA A 48 1.47 7.75 16.91
N LYS A 49 2.31 6.71 16.91
CA LYS A 49 3.34 6.47 15.91
C LYS A 49 3.32 5.01 15.45
N LEU A 50 4.00 4.71 14.35
CA LEU A 50 4.22 3.32 13.94
C LEU A 50 5.29 2.65 14.83
N ALA A 51 5.09 1.38 15.14
CA ALA A 51 6.08 0.55 15.82
C ALA A 51 7.37 0.47 15.00
N HIS A 52 8.53 0.54 15.66
CA HIS A 52 9.86 0.62 15.05
C HIS A 52 10.16 1.87 14.18
N HIS A 53 9.24 2.84 14.11
CA HIS A 53 9.51 4.14 13.49
C HIS A 53 9.75 5.23 14.52
N MET A 54 10.51 6.26 14.12
CA MET A 54 10.61 7.51 14.87
C MET A 54 9.29 8.29 14.79
N CYS A 55 8.96 9.03 15.85
CA CYS A 55 7.75 9.86 15.86
C CYS A 55 7.91 11.04 14.89
N GLY A 56 6.94 11.24 14.01
CA GLY A 56 6.95 12.33 13.04
C GLY A 56 6.94 13.71 13.69
N ASN A 57 6.17 13.90 14.77
CA ASN A 57 6.09 15.18 15.46
C ASN A 57 7.40 15.51 16.19
N CYS A 58 7.90 14.61 17.05
CA CYS A 58 9.18 14.81 17.75
C CYS A 58 10.33 15.09 16.78
N MET A 59 10.40 14.33 15.68
CA MET A 59 11.42 14.54 14.65
C MET A 59 11.31 15.93 14.02
N SER A 60 10.10 16.40 13.73
CA SER A 60 9.89 17.72 13.14
C SER A 60 10.36 18.86 14.06
N ILE A 61 10.09 18.76 15.37
CA ILE A 61 10.48 19.76 16.36
C ILE A 61 12.00 19.81 16.51
N ILE A 62 12.63 18.65 16.71
CA ILE A 62 14.09 18.54 16.86
C ILE A 62 14.78 19.07 15.60
N THR A 63 14.30 18.69 14.41
CA THR A 63 14.88 19.12 13.15
C THR A 63 14.79 20.63 12.95
N ARG A 64 13.69 21.26 13.36
CA ARG A 64 13.54 22.74 13.29
C ARG A 64 14.53 23.42 14.23
N GLN A 65 14.58 23.00 15.50
CA GLN A 65 15.52 23.54 16.49
C GLN A 65 16.98 23.42 16.02
N TRP A 66 17.37 22.29 15.44
CA TRP A 66 18.71 22.07 14.90
C TRP A 66 19.05 22.94 13.69
N ARG A 67 18.04 23.34 12.89
CA ARG A 67 18.24 24.28 11.78
C ARG A 67 18.40 25.69 12.29
N ASP A 68 17.59 26.09 13.27
CA ASP A 68 17.65 27.42 13.88
C ASP A 68 18.97 27.65 14.61
N SER A 69 19.51 26.64 15.30
CA SER A 69 20.80 26.74 16.01
C SER A 69 22.02 26.87 15.09
N LYS A 70 21.89 26.52 13.81
CA LYS A 70 22.97 26.64 12.82
C LYS A 70 22.99 27.99 12.10
N LYS A 71 21.96 28.80 12.30
CA LYS A 71 21.85 30.15 11.76
C LYS A 71 22.58 31.13 12.66
#